data_AF-A0A662HXX7-F1
#
_entry.id   AF-A0A662HXX7-F1
#
_cell.length_a   1.000
_cell.length_b   1.000
_cell.length_c   1.000
_cell.angle_alpha   90.00
_cell.angle_beta   90.00
_cell.angle_gamma   90.00
#
_symmetry.space_group_name_H-M   'P 1'
#
loop_
_entity.id
_entity.type
_entity.pdbx_description
1 polymer ?
#
loop_
_entity_poly.entity_id
_entity_poly.type
_entity_poly.pdbx_seq_one_letter_code
_entity_poly.pdbx_strand_id
1 'polypeptide(L)'
;MSIDISEFKEGFTWRSIVAILASTLIFVPVSVYLSMVTGAVVGMAATLLMVLVFSELASIFGNMLTTQETLVMYESLGVISSIGAASIGAYWVIFRIFYVTSPINWAFKIHGVPLPRLVPSWLGPPLTPTSEYVRTFFQSSMIAPLIVYTTFFVLGFITEIALTMLLAPLFLEVEKLPFPFANIDVGVVNTLATRDIRYVRVFISLLFPGLLYGIFAITLPLLGAITFIPLPWVDLTPYTDSIIPGAIIGIATDAFTWAVGLIVPFSAALSMFVGSTLIWIIGNNLFLTTFRDL
;
A
#
# COMPACT_ATOMS: atom_id res chain seq x y z
N MET A 1 -38.44 -15.11 -13.78
CA MET A 1 -37.34 -14.20 -14.12
C MET A 1 -36.11 -15.06 -14.25
N SER A 2 -35.77 -15.47 -15.48
CA SER A 2 -34.57 -16.26 -15.75
C SER A 2 -33.38 -15.41 -15.33
N ILE A 3 -32.60 -15.91 -14.37
CA ILE A 3 -31.28 -15.35 -14.07
C ILE A 3 -30.51 -15.54 -15.38
N ASP A 4 -30.28 -14.43 -16.10
CA ASP A 4 -29.42 -14.43 -17.27
C ASP A 4 -28.02 -14.71 -16.72
N ILE A 5 -27.62 -15.98 -16.76
CA ILE A 5 -26.29 -16.40 -16.30
C ILE A 5 -25.34 -15.86 -17.36
N SER A 6 -24.85 -14.64 -17.16
CA SER A 6 -23.85 -14.04 -18.00
C SER A 6 -22.70 -15.05 -18.13
N GLU A 7 -22.46 -15.54 -19.34
CA GLU A 7 -21.41 -16.51 -19.62
C GLU A 7 -20.07 -15.96 -19.12
N PHE A 8 -19.36 -16.74 -18.30
CA PHE A 8 -18.06 -16.34 -17.78
C PHE A 8 -17.08 -16.20 -18.95
N LYS A 9 -16.55 -14.99 -19.14
CA LYS A 9 -15.54 -14.71 -20.16
C LYS A 9 -14.16 -14.63 -19.53
N GLU A 10 -13.19 -15.29 -20.15
CA GLU A 10 -11.81 -15.28 -19.71
C GLU A 10 -11.15 -13.92 -19.99
N GLY A 11 -10.48 -13.35 -18.98
CA GLY A 11 -9.68 -12.12 -19.10
C GLY A 11 -8.17 -12.34 -18.97
N PHE A 12 -7.76 -13.56 -18.59
CA PHE A 12 -6.37 -13.92 -18.40
C PHE A 12 -5.75 -14.37 -19.74
N THR A 13 -5.46 -13.40 -20.60
CA THR A 13 -4.89 -13.65 -21.93
C THR A 13 -3.38 -13.40 -21.95
N TRP A 14 -2.70 -13.81 -23.02
CA TRP A 14 -1.29 -13.46 -23.25
C TRP A 14 -1.03 -11.95 -23.20
N ARG A 15 -2.01 -11.13 -23.61
CA ARG A 15 -1.90 -9.66 -23.55
C ARG A 15 -1.86 -9.18 -22.10
N SER A 16 -2.73 -9.71 -21.25
CA SER A 16 -2.74 -9.45 -19.81
C SER A 16 -1.44 -9.90 -19.15
N ILE A 17 -0.90 -11.06 -19.51
CA ILE A 17 0.39 -11.56 -19.00
C ILE A 17 1.54 -10.61 -19.35
N VAL A 18 1.63 -10.19 -20.62
CA VAL A 18 2.67 -9.24 -21.05
C VAL A 18 2.56 -7.91 -20.29
N ALA A 19 1.34 -7.41 -20.10
CA ALA A 19 1.11 -6.19 -19.31
C ALA A 19 1.55 -6.35 -17.85
N ILE A 20 1.22 -7.48 -17.22
CA ILE A 20 1.63 -7.82 -15.85
C ILE A 20 3.16 -7.88 -15.73
N LEU A 21 3.84 -8.60 -16.63
CA LEU A 21 5.29 -8.74 -16.60
C LEU A 21 6.01 -7.42 -16.83
N ALA A 22 5.57 -6.64 -17.82
CA ALA A 22 6.13 -5.32 -18.11
C ALA A 22 5.94 -4.37 -16.92
N SER A 23 4.75 -4.35 -16.32
CA SER A 23 4.44 -3.52 -15.15
C SER A 23 5.25 -3.95 -13.93
N THR A 24 5.47 -5.25 -13.74
CA THR A 24 6.31 -5.77 -12.64
C THR A 24 7.75 -5.27 -12.76
N LEU A 25 8.34 -5.35 -13.97
CA LEU A 25 9.71 -4.90 -14.21
C LEU A 25 9.89 -3.39 -14.02
N ILE A 26 8.86 -2.60 -14.29
CA ILE A 26 8.91 -1.13 -14.19
C ILE A 26 8.55 -0.67 -12.77
N PHE A 27 7.42 -1.09 -12.23
CA PHE A 27 6.88 -0.53 -10.99
C PHE A 27 7.46 -1.11 -9.73
N VAL A 28 7.81 -2.41 -9.67
CA VAL A 28 8.39 -2.98 -8.45
C VAL A 28 9.67 -2.23 -8.02
N PRO A 29 10.71 -2.06 -8.87
CA PRO A 29 11.92 -1.35 -8.44
C PRO A 29 11.64 0.12 -8.08
N VAL A 30 10.74 0.79 -8.82
CA VAL A 30 10.39 2.20 -8.58
C VAL A 30 9.62 2.36 -7.26
N SER A 31 8.61 1.53 -7.00
CA SER A 31 7.83 1.54 -5.75
C SER A 31 8.68 1.18 -4.54
N VAL A 32 9.60 0.23 -4.68
CA VAL A 32 10.55 -0.12 -3.62
C VAL A 32 11.47 1.05 -3.32
N TYR A 33 12.06 1.67 -4.33
CA TYR A 33 12.90 2.85 -4.13
C TYR A 33 12.13 4.00 -3.46
N LEU A 34 10.95 4.34 -3.98
CA LEU A 34 10.08 5.37 -3.40
C LEU A 34 9.78 5.06 -1.93
N SER A 35 9.41 3.82 -1.61
CA SER A 35 9.06 3.47 -0.24
C SER A 35 10.25 3.54 0.73
N MET A 36 11.48 3.38 0.24
CA MET A 36 12.68 3.56 1.07
C MET A 36 13.03 5.03 1.29
N VAL A 37 12.80 5.88 0.28
CA VAL A 37 13.17 7.31 0.34
C VAL A 37 12.09 8.14 1.02
N THR A 38 10.82 7.88 0.73
CA THR A 38 9.68 8.71 1.14
C THR A 38 8.70 7.98 2.04
N GLY A 39 8.82 6.66 2.19
CA GLY A 39 7.82 5.84 2.88
C GLY A 39 6.55 5.58 2.05
N ALA A 40 6.46 6.11 0.82
CA ALA A 40 5.29 5.98 -0.05
C ALA A 40 5.53 4.97 -1.19
N VAL A 41 4.44 4.45 -1.77
CA VAL A 41 4.49 3.61 -2.99
C VAL A 41 3.92 4.38 -4.17
N VAL A 42 4.16 3.89 -5.39
CA VAL A 42 3.62 4.55 -6.60
C VAL A 42 2.08 4.51 -6.60
N GLY A 43 1.50 3.40 -6.14
CA GLY A 43 0.08 3.28 -5.87
C GLY A 43 -0.83 3.36 -7.10
N MET A 44 -2.12 3.61 -6.85
CA MET A 44 -3.21 3.47 -7.83
C MET A 44 -3.07 4.38 -9.07
N ALA A 45 -2.43 5.54 -8.95
CA ALA A 45 -2.26 6.45 -10.08
C ALA A 45 -1.43 5.81 -11.22
N ALA A 46 -0.38 5.06 -10.89
CA ALA A 46 0.41 4.39 -11.91
C ALA A 46 -0.30 3.18 -12.52
N THR A 47 -1.12 2.47 -11.73
CA THR A 47 -1.98 1.41 -12.25
C THR A 47 -2.86 1.94 -13.37
N LEU A 48 -3.56 3.06 -13.15
CA LEU A 48 -4.41 3.70 -14.16
C LEU A 48 -3.61 4.11 -15.40
N LEU A 49 -2.46 4.76 -15.22
CA LEU A 49 -1.61 5.18 -16.33
C LEU A 49 -1.14 3.98 -17.18
N MET A 50 -0.76 2.88 -16.54
CA MET A 50 -0.25 1.71 -17.25
C MET A 50 -1.34 0.96 -18.00
N VAL A 51 -2.51 0.77 -17.39
CA VAL A 51 -3.67 0.19 -18.07
C VAL A 51 -4.08 1.08 -19.25
N LEU A 52 -4.04 2.40 -19.09
CA LEU A 52 -4.30 3.35 -20.18
C LEU A 52 -3.29 3.17 -21.32
N VAL A 53 -1.99 3.14 -21.03
CA VAL A 53 -0.94 2.93 -22.05
C VAL A 53 -1.16 1.62 -22.81
N PHE A 54 -1.45 0.51 -22.10
CA PHE A 54 -1.74 -0.77 -22.77
C PHE A 54 -3.03 -0.74 -23.59
N SER A 55 -4.06 -0.06 -23.10
CA SER A 55 -5.31 0.12 -23.85
C SER A 55 -5.09 0.93 -25.14
N GLU A 56 -4.29 2.01 -25.07
CA GLU A 56 -3.95 2.80 -26.26
C GLU A 56 -3.06 2.03 -27.24
N LEU A 57 -2.06 1.32 -26.76
CA LEU A 57 -1.22 0.46 -27.62
C LEU A 57 -2.10 -0.58 -28.33
N ALA A 58 -2.97 -1.26 -27.60
CA ALA A 58 -3.90 -2.24 -28.18
C ALA A 58 -4.83 -1.61 -29.24
N SER A 59 -5.32 -0.38 -28.98
CA SER A 59 -6.09 0.41 -29.93
C SER A 59 -5.29 0.78 -31.19
N ILE A 60 -4.03 1.18 -31.05
CA ILE A 60 -3.14 1.51 -32.18
C ILE A 60 -2.88 0.27 -33.05
N PHE A 61 -2.74 -0.91 -32.44
CA PHE A 61 -2.60 -2.19 -33.14
C PHE A 61 -3.93 -2.74 -33.68
N GLY A 62 -5.03 -1.98 -33.58
CA GLY A 62 -6.33 -2.31 -34.17
C GLY A 62 -7.14 -3.36 -33.42
N ASN A 63 -6.71 -3.79 -32.22
CA ASN A 63 -7.36 -4.80 -31.42
C ASN A 63 -7.59 -4.27 -30.00
N MET A 64 -8.75 -3.67 -29.77
CA MET A 64 -9.13 -3.16 -28.44
C MET A 64 -9.11 -4.28 -27.38
N LEU A 65 -8.76 -3.89 -26.15
CA LEU A 65 -8.83 -4.78 -24.99
C LEU A 65 -10.29 -5.03 -24.63
N THR A 66 -10.59 -6.28 -24.27
CA THR A 66 -11.89 -6.63 -23.71
C THR A 66 -12.02 -6.12 -22.28
N THR A 67 -13.25 -5.90 -21.80
CA THR A 67 -13.51 -5.51 -20.41
C THR A 67 -12.85 -6.46 -19.41
N GLN A 68 -12.83 -7.77 -19.72
CA GLN A 68 -12.22 -8.80 -18.88
C GLN A 68 -10.70 -8.70 -18.84
N GLU A 69 -10.04 -8.48 -19.98
CA GLU A 69 -8.59 -8.23 -20.04
C GLU A 69 -8.22 -6.96 -19.27
N THR A 70 -8.99 -5.88 -19.47
CA THR A 70 -8.77 -4.61 -18.76
C THR A 70 -8.98 -4.76 -17.25
N LEU A 71 -9.97 -5.54 -16.81
CA LEU A 71 -10.18 -5.85 -15.39
C LEU A 71 -9.00 -6.60 -14.79
N VAL A 72 -8.57 -7.70 -15.43
CA VAL A 72 -7.43 -8.50 -14.96
C VAL A 72 -6.16 -7.66 -14.89
N MET A 73 -5.92 -6.82 -15.90
CA MET A 73 -4.80 -5.89 -15.90
C MET A 73 -4.92 -4.87 -14.76
N TYR A 74 -6.08 -4.23 -14.58
CA TYR A 74 -6.30 -3.21 -13.56
C TYR A 74 -6.04 -3.73 -12.14
N GLU A 75 -6.67 -4.85 -11.78
CA GLU A 75 -6.51 -5.44 -10.45
C GLU A 75 -5.08 -5.92 -10.21
N SER A 76 -4.48 -6.63 -11.17
CA SER A 76 -3.12 -7.17 -11.04
C SER A 76 -2.09 -6.05 -10.91
N LEU A 77 -2.21 -5.00 -11.74
CA LEU A 77 -1.32 -3.85 -11.69
C LEU A 77 -1.54 -3.00 -10.44
N GLY A 78 -2.76 -2.98 -9.88
CA GLY A 78 -3.09 -2.38 -8.58
C GLY A 78 -2.26 -2.98 -7.45
N VAL A 79 -2.18 -4.31 -7.40
CA VAL A 79 -1.32 -5.01 -6.45
C VAL A 79 0.15 -4.68 -6.69
N ILE A 80 0.62 -4.78 -7.95
CA ILE A 80 2.03 -4.57 -8.31
C ILE A 80 2.52 -3.15 -7.98
N SER A 81 1.73 -2.12 -8.27
CA SER A 81 2.10 -0.72 -8.01
C SER A 81 2.14 -0.38 -6.52
N SER A 82 1.44 -1.17 -5.71
CA SER A 82 1.36 -1.04 -4.25
C SER A 82 2.43 -1.84 -3.50
N ILE A 83 3.27 -2.62 -4.20
CA ILE A 83 4.39 -3.34 -3.61
C ILE A 83 5.44 -2.33 -3.13
N GLY A 84 5.56 -2.16 -1.82
CA GLY A 84 6.62 -1.39 -1.19
C GLY A 84 7.84 -2.23 -0.82
N ALA A 85 8.87 -1.59 -0.30
CA ALA A 85 10.08 -2.26 0.18
C ALA A 85 9.75 -3.27 1.29
N ALA A 86 8.81 -2.94 2.18
CA ALA A 86 8.31 -3.84 3.23
C ALA A 86 7.71 -5.16 2.71
N SER A 87 7.31 -5.20 1.44
CA SER A 87 6.75 -6.40 0.79
C SER A 87 7.85 -7.28 0.17
N ILE A 88 9.08 -6.77 0.01
CA ILE A 88 10.23 -7.57 -0.43
C ILE A 88 10.86 -8.24 0.78
N GLY A 89 10.92 -9.57 0.75
CA GLY A 89 11.21 -10.31 1.98
C GLY A 89 12.57 -10.08 2.63
N ALA A 90 13.55 -9.58 1.88
CA ALA A 90 14.84 -9.21 2.46
C ALA A 90 14.82 -7.85 3.17
N TYR A 91 13.85 -6.97 2.90
CA TYR A 91 13.81 -5.62 3.46
C TYR A 91 13.80 -5.63 4.99
N TRP A 92 12.95 -6.45 5.61
CA TRP A 92 12.87 -6.51 7.06
C TRP A 92 14.15 -7.02 7.70
N VAL A 93 14.90 -7.89 7.01
CA VAL A 93 16.22 -8.32 7.46
C VAL A 93 17.21 -7.15 7.41
N ILE A 94 17.24 -6.38 6.32
CA ILE A 94 18.08 -5.18 6.17
C ILE A 94 17.73 -4.12 7.22
N PHE A 95 16.44 -3.88 7.42
CA PHE A 95 15.95 -2.93 8.40
C PHE A 95 16.43 -3.33 9.80
N ARG A 96 16.35 -4.61 10.17
CA ARG A 96 16.85 -5.09 11.46
C ARG A 96 18.36 -4.95 11.59
N ILE A 97 19.13 -5.16 10.52
CA ILE A 97 20.59 -4.87 10.52
C ILE A 97 20.82 -3.42 10.91
N PHE A 98 20.12 -2.49 10.25
CA PHE A 98 20.23 -1.06 10.55
C PHE A 98 19.95 -0.78 12.04
N TYR A 99 18.93 -1.39 12.64
CA TYR A 99 18.65 -1.23 14.07
C TYR A 99 19.77 -1.77 14.96
N VAL A 100 20.29 -2.96 14.66
CA VAL A 100 21.35 -3.58 15.47
C VAL A 100 22.67 -2.80 15.35
N THR A 101 22.95 -2.20 14.18
CA THR A 101 24.17 -1.39 13.96
C THR A 101 24.05 0.06 14.41
N SER A 102 22.83 0.59 14.58
CA SER A 102 22.62 2.01 14.90
C SER A 102 23.18 2.38 16.28
N PRO A 103 24.04 3.41 16.40
CA PRO A 103 24.64 3.82 17.68
C PRO A 103 23.63 4.16 18.77
N ILE A 104 22.45 4.66 18.38
CA ILE A 104 21.36 5.03 19.30
C ILE A 104 20.89 3.80 20.08
N ASN A 105 20.75 2.66 19.40
CA ASN A 105 20.26 1.43 20.03
C ASN A 105 21.27 0.82 21.02
N TRP A 106 22.55 1.14 20.88
CA TRP A 106 23.57 0.74 21.85
C TRP A 106 23.50 1.50 23.18
N ALA A 107 22.83 2.66 23.21
CA ALA A 107 22.59 3.41 24.45
C ALA A 107 21.53 2.74 25.34
N PHE A 108 20.57 2.04 24.74
CA PHE A 108 19.50 1.35 25.46
C PHE A 108 19.96 -0.02 25.97
N LYS A 109 19.71 -0.27 27.26
CA LYS A 109 20.10 -1.51 27.94
C LYS A 109 18.93 -2.14 28.66
N ILE A 110 18.75 -3.44 28.50
CA ILE A 110 17.80 -4.25 29.26
C ILE A 110 18.63 -5.11 30.21
N HIS A 111 18.37 -4.98 31.52
CA HIS A 111 19.15 -5.67 32.57
C HIS A 111 20.68 -5.48 32.44
N GLY A 112 21.13 -4.30 32.00
CA GLY A 112 22.55 -3.99 31.82
C GLY A 112 23.18 -4.47 30.52
N VAL A 113 22.46 -5.24 29.69
CA VAL A 113 22.92 -5.71 28.38
C VAL A 113 22.45 -4.76 27.28
N PRO A 114 23.33 -4.32 26.35
CA PRO A 114 22.91 -3.53 25.19
C PRO A 114 21.87 -4.26 24.34
N LEU A 115 20.82 -3.54 23.94
CA LEU A 115 19.73 -4.07 23.12
C LEU A 115 20.21 -4.85 21.88
N PRO A 116 21.22 -4.38 21.10
CA PRO A 116 21.68 -5.08 19.90
C PRO A 116 22.21 -6.50 20.14
N ARG A 117 22.70 -6.79 21.36
CA ARG A 117 23.21 -8.13 21.72
C ARG A 117 22.11 -9.11 22.11
N LEU A 118 20.91 -8.62 22.37
CA LEU A 118 19.75 -9.44 22.75
C LEU A 118 18.96 -9.91 21.51
N VAL A 119 19.31 -9.43 20.33
CA VAL A 119 18.60 -9.77 19.09
C VAL A 119 18.94 -11.22 18.67
N PRO A 120 17.94 -12.11 18.54
CA PRO A 120 18.17 -13.47 18.12
C PRO A 120 18.70 -13.56 16.68
N SER A 121 19.58 -14.54 16.42
CA SER A 121 20.21 -14.76 15.11
C SER A 121 19.24 -15.12 13.98
N TRP A 122 18.04 -15.60 14.32
CA TRP A 122 16.96 -15.87 13.36
C TRP A 122 16.14 -14.63 13.03
N LEU A 123 16.20 -13.58 13.86
CA LEU A 123 15.47 -12.34 13.64
C LEU A 123 16.33 -11.36 12.84
N GLY A 124 17.62 -11.28 13.16
CA GLY A 124 18.62 -10.51 12.44
C GLY A 124 19.98 -11.22 12.47
N PRO A 125 20.86 -10.94 11.52
CA PRO A 125 22.18 -11.52 11.46
C PRO A 125 23.01 -11.10 12.69
N PRO A 126 23.88 -11.98 13.22
CA PRO A 126 24.75 -11.63 14.33
C PRO A 126 25.70 -10.48 13.96
N LEU A 127 26.12 -9.71 14.96
CA LEU A 127 27.14 -8.66 14.86
C LEU A 127 28.54 -9.26 14.61
N THR A 128 28.78 -9.72 13.38
CA THR A 128 30.09 -10.19 12.92
C THR A 128 30.64 -9.20 11.88
N PRO A 129 31.97 -9.04 11.76
CA PRO A 129 32.55 -8.17 10.72
C PRO A 129 32.04 -8.53 9.31
N THR A 130 31.76 -9.80 9.06
CA THR A 130 31.18 -10.27 7.79
C THR A 130 29.78 -9.73 7.53
N SER A 131 28.89 -9.69 8.53
CA SER A 131 27.51 -9.22 8.34
C SER A 131 27.41 -7.70 8.20
N GLU A 132 28.32 -6.96 8.83
CA GLU A 132 28.37 -5.50 8.74
C GLU A 132 28.97 -5.00 7.41
N TYR A 133 30.06 -5.61 6.96
CA TYR A 133 30.83 -5.08 5.82
C TYR A 133 30.49 -5.70 4.47
N VAL A 134 30.07 -6.98 4.42
CA VAL A 134 29.92 -7.70 3.13
C VAL A 134 28.62 -7.32 2.42
N ARG A 135 27.59 -6.84 3.13
CA ARG A 135 26.30 -6.32 2.57
C ARG A 135 25.70 -7.14 1.41
N THR A 136 25.87 -8.46 1.42
CA THR A 136 25.25 -9.38 0.45
C THR A 136 24.18 -10.26 1.14
N PHE A 137 23.19 -10.69 0.35
CA PHE A 137 22.15 -11.62 0.83
C PHE A 137 22.64 -13.07 0.95
N PHE A 138 23.70 -13.44 0.23
CA PHE A 138 24.17 -14.83 0.10
C PHE A 138 25.17 -15.26 1.18
N GLN A 139 25.31 -14.48 2.25
CA GLN A 139 26.19 -14.83 3.36
C GLN A 139 25.49 -15.78 4.34
N SER A 140 26.27 -16.66 4.98
CA SER A 140 25.75 -17.68 5.90
C SER A 140 24.98 -17.10 7.10
N SER A 141 25.38 -15.93 7.58
CA SER A 141 24.73 -15.19 8.68
C SER A 141 23.31 -14.70 8.33
N MET A 142 22.97 -14.56 7.04
CA MET A 142 21.64 -14.09 6.58
C MET A 142 20.68 -15.24 6.32
N ILE A 143 21.16 -16.47 6.19
CA ILE A 143 20.33 -17.62 5.82
C ILE A 143 19.21 -17.83 6.83
N ALA A 144 19.51 -17.82 8.14
CA ALA A 144 18.49 -18.05 9.16
C ALA A 144 17.39 -16.95 9.15
N PRO A 145 17.71 -15.64 9.16
CA PRO A 145 16.70 -14.60 9.00
C PRO A 145 15.88 -14.68 7.72
N LEU A 146 16.52 -14.99 6.59
CA LEU A 146 15.85 -15.10 5.29
C LEU A 146 14.87 -16.28 5.27
N ILE A 147 15.25 -17.44 5.83
CA ILE A 147 14.37 -18.62 5.89
C ILE A 147 13.15 -18.31 6.76
N VAL A 148 13.36 -17.74 7.95
CA VAL A 148 12.24 -17.41 8.85
C VAL A 148 11.30 -16.43 8.18
N TYR A 149 11.82 -15.35 7.59
CA TYR A 149 10.98 -14.38 6.90
C TYR A 149 10.23 -15.00 5.72
N THR A 150 10.92 -15.76 4.87
CA THR A 150 10.30 -16.43 3.72
C THR A 150 9.21 -17.40 4.18
N THR A 151 9.41 -18.08 5.30
CA THR A 151 8.39 -18.96 5.90
C THR A 151 7.16 -18.16 6.33
N PHE A 152 7.33 -17.05 7.04
CA PHE A 152 6.20 -16.17 7.41
C PHE A 152 5.47 -15.63 6.18
N PHE A 153 6.19 -15.24 5.14
CA PHE A 153 5.59 -14.79 3.88
C PHE A 153 4.75 -15.89 3.22
N VAL A 154 5.30 -17.11 3.09
CA VAL A 154 4.58 -18.26 2.51
C VAL A 154 3.35 -18.62 3.34
N LEU A 155 3.47 -18.63 4.66
CA LEU A 155 2.32 -18.88 5.56
C LEU A 155 1.26 -17.79 5.44
N GLY A 156 1.66 -16.53 5.33
CA GLY A 156 0.77 -15.40 5.07
C GLY A 156 0.01 -15.58 3.75
N PHE A 157 0.72 -15.94 2.68
CA PHE A 157 0.12 -16.21 1.38
C PHE A 157 -0.88 -17.38 1.41
N ILE A 158 -0.54 -18.48 2.09
CA ILE A 158 -1.46 -19.61 2.29
C ILE A 158 -2.71 -19.15 3.07
N THR A 159 -2.52 -18.30 4.08
CA THR A 159 -3.62 -17.76 4.89
C THR A 159 -4.53 -16.86 4.05
N GLU A 160 -3.98 -16.01 3.17
CA GLU A 160 -4.75 -15.18 2.24
C GLU A 160 -5.61 -16.03 1.30
N ILE A 161 -5.04 -17.10 0.72
CA ILE A 161 -5.81 -18.03 -0.14
C ILE A 161 -6.91 -18.71 0.68
N ALA A 162 -6.59 -19.24 1.86
CA ALA A 162 -7.55 -19.93 2.71
C ALA A 162 -8.71 -19.01 3.14
N LEU A 163 -8.40 -17.78 3.56
CA LEU A 163 -9.40 -16.78 3.89
C LEU A 163 -10.23 -16.39 2.67
N THR A 164 -9.63 -16.24 1.49
CA THR A 164 -10.37 -15.94 0.26
C THR A 164 -11.35 -17.06 -0.09
N MET A 165 -10.91 -18.32 -0.02
CA MET A 165 -11.78 -19.48 -0.28
C MET A 165 -12.93 -19.61 0.71
N LEU A 166 -12.73 -19.17 1.96
CA LEU A 166 -13.75 -19.21 3.01
C LEU A 166 -14.71 -18.02 2.93
N LEU A 167 -14.18 -16.81 2.76
CA LEU A 167 -14.94 -15.56 2.83
C LEU A 167 -15.66 -15.23 1.52
N ALA A 168 -15.11 -15.63 0.36
CA ALA A 168 -15.74 -15.32 -0.93
C ALA A 168 -17.16 -15.93 -1.05
N PRO A 169 -17.38 -17.23 -0.78
CA PRO A 169 -18.75 -17.78 -0.81
C PRO A 169 -19.66 -17.18 0.27
N LEU A 170 -19.11 -16.91 1.47
CA LEU A 170 -19.88 -16.32 2.57
C LEU A 170 -20.42 -14.94 2.20
N PHE A 171 -19.57 -14.04 1.72
CA PHE A 171 -19.98 -12.68 1.42
C PHE A 171 -20.72 -12.55 0.07
N LEU A 172 -20.37 -13.36 -0.93
CA LEU A 172 -20.99 -13.28 -2.26
C LEU A 172 -22.30 -14.05 -2.36
N GLU A 173 -22.37 -15.28 -1.83
CA GLU A 173 -23.54 -16.15 -2.01
C GLU A 173 -24.52 -16.07 -0.84
N VAL A 174 -24.02 -16.08 0.40
CA VAL A 174 -24.85 -16.14 1.61
C VAL A 174 -25.33 -14.74 2.02
N GLU A 175 -24.41 -13.83 2.36
CA GLU A 175 -24.76 -12.49 2.82
C GLU A 175 -25.10 -11.53 1.67
N LYS A 176 -24.58 -11.80 0.47
CA LYS A 176 -24.72 -10.96 -0.73
C LYS A 176 -24.35 -9.51 -0.44
N LEU A 177 -23.25 -9.31 0.29
CA LEU A 177 -22.79 -7.99 0.69
C LEU A 177 -21.97 -7.37 -0.47
N PRO A 178 -22.49 -6.35 -1.16
CA PRO A 178 -21.73 -5.72 -2.24
C PRO A 178 -20.57 -4.92 -1.67
N PHE A 179 -19.37 -5.19 -2.15
CA PHE A 179 -18.21 -4.39 -1.79
C PHE A 179 -18.34 -2.98 -2.43
N PRO A 180 -18.28 -1.89 -1.64
CA PRO A 180 -18.59 -0.54 -2.15
C PRO A 180 -17.65 -0.09 -3.26
N PHE A 181 -16.37 -0.49 -3.24
CA PHE A 181 -15.39 -0.09 -4.26
C PHE A 181 -15.52 -0.88 -5.57
N ALA A 182 -16.16 -2.06 -5.56
CA ALA A 182 -16.29 -2.89 -6.76
C ALA A 182 -16.98 -2.15 -7.93
N ASN A 183 -17.96 -1.29 -7.62
CA ASN A 183 -18.64 -0.49 -8.65
C ASN A 183 -17.73 0.57 -9.28
N ILE A 184 -16.74 1.06 -8.52
CA ILE A 184 -15.78 2.07 -8.96
C ILE A 184 -14.76 1.41 -9.88
N ASP A 185 -14.23 0.26 -9.46
CA ASP A 185 -13.28 -0.51 -10.25
C ASP A 185 -13.90 -0.90 -11.60
N VAL A 186 -15.13 -1.40 -11.58
CA VAL A 186 -15.91 -1.69 -12.81
C VAL A 186 -16.15 -0.42 -13.64
N GLY A 187 -16.43 0.72 -13.01
CA GLY A 187 -16.57 2.01 -13.70
C GLY A 187 -15.29 2.44 -14.43
N VAL A 188 -14.14 2.33 -13.77
CA VAL A 188 -12.82 2.61 -14.35
C VAL A 188 -12.53 1.67 -15.51
N VAL A 189 -12.68 0.36 -15.30
CA VAL A 189 -12.45 -0.67 -16.31
C VAL A 189 -13.34 -0.45 -17.53
N ASN A 190 -14.63 -0.19 -17.33
CA ASN A 190 -15.55 0.10 -18.42
C ASN A 190 -15.17 1.39 -19.16
N THR A 191 -14.73 2.43 -18.44
CA THR A 191 -14.26 3.67 -19.06
C THR A 191 -13.07 3.42 -19.98
N LEU A 192 -12.11 2.60 -19.53
CA LEU A 192 -10.89 2.30 -20.28
C LEU A 192 -11.11 1.30 -21.42
N ALA A 193 -12.03 0.33 -21.27
CA ALA A 193 -12.33 -0.69 -22.27
C ALA A 193 -13.34 -0.21 -23.32
N THR A 194 -14.44 0.43 -22.90
CA THR A 194 -15.53 0.84 -23.81
C THR A 194 -15.37 2.26 -24.34
N ARG A 195 -14.61 3.11 -23.66
CA ARG A 195 -14.37 4.52 -24.01
C ARG A 195 -15.67 5.33 -24.18
N ASP A 196 -16.70 5.01 -23.39
CA ASP A 196 -17.97 5.75 -23.40
C ASP A 196 -17.72 7.23 -23.06
N ILE A 197 -18.22 8.10 -23.93
CA ILE A 197 -18.07 9.56 -23.87
C ILE A 197 -18.51 10.16 -22.53
N ARG A 198 -19.48 9.52 -21.84
CA ARG A 198 -19.99 9.99 -20.54
C ARG A 198 -18.90 9.93 -19.48
N TYR A 199 -18.20 8.81 -19.38
CA TYR A 199 -17.14 8.65 -18.38
C TYR A 199 -15.89 9.44 -18.74
N VAL A 200 -15.55 9.47 -20.03
CA VAL A 200 -14.41 10.26 -20.54
C VAL A 200 -14.60 11.75 -20.24
N ARG A 201 -15.82 12.28 -20.37
CA ARG A 201 -16.11 13.69 -20.05
C ARG A 201 -15.81 14.00 -18.58
N VAL A 202 -16.25 13.15 -17.65
CA VAL A 202 -16.00 13.34 -16.21
C VAL A 202 -14.50 13.24 -15.92
N PHE A 203 -13.81 12.25 -16.48
CA PHE A 203 -12.36 12.06 -16.31
C PHE A 203 -11.57 13.30 -16.77
N ILE A 204 -11.87 13.81 -17.97
CA ILE A 204 -11.19 15.00 -18.51
C ILE A 204 -11.48 16.24 -17.65
N SER A 205 -12.72 16.42 -17.19
CA SER A 205 -13.07 17.56 -16.32
C SER A 205 -12.31 17.55 -14.99
N LEU A 206 -12.01 16.37 -14.44
CA LEU A 206 -11.28 16.22 -13.18
C LEU A 206 -9.75 16.26 -13.34
N LEU A 207 -9.25 16.10 -14.56
CA LEU A 207 -7.81 16.11 -14.86
C LEU A 207 -7.17 17.48 -14.50
N PHE A 208 -7.85 18.59 -14.80
CA PHE A 208 -7.30 19.92 -14.53
C PHE A 208 -7.22 20.26 -13.03
N PRO A 209 -8.29 20.09 -12.22
CA PRO A 209 -8.19 20.22 -10.76
C PRO A 209 -7.15 19.28 -10.13
N GLY A 210 -7.09 18.03 -10.59
CA GLY A 210 -6.10 17.06 -10.11
C GLY A 210 -4.65 17.46 -10.42
N LEU A 211 -4.41 18.00 -11.61
CA LEU A 211 -3.10 18.52 -12.01
C LEU A 211 -2.70 19.75 -11.19
N LEU A 212 -3.62 20.69 -10.99
CA LEU A 212 -3.38 21.84 -10.11
C LEU A 212 -3.03 21.37 -8.68
N TYR A 213 -3.80 20.42 -8.14
CA TYR A 213 -3.52 19.84 -6.83
C TYR A 213 -2.11 19.23 -6.78
N GLY A 214 -1.74 18.42 -7.77
CA GLY A 214 -0.42 17.80 -7.85
C GLY A 214 0.73 18.82 -7.94
N ILE A 215 0.53 19.94 -8.64
CA ILE A 215 1.52 21.02 -8.72
C ILE A 215 1.78 21.62 -7.33
N PHE A 216 0.73 22.00 -6.61
CA PHE A 216 0.87 22.63 -5.29
C PHE A 216 1.33 21.65 -4.21
N ALA A 217 0.86 20.41 -4.26
CA ALA A 217 1.14 19.42 -3.23
C ALA A 217 2.49 18.70 -3.42
N ILE A 218 2.97 18.51 -4.66
CA ILE A 218 4.16 17.71 -4.97
C ILE A 218 5.22 18.52 -5.73
N THR A 219 4.87 19.11 -6.88
CA THR A 219 5.86 19.72 -7.78
C THR A 219 6.55 20.94 -7.18
N LEU A 220 5.80 21.86 -6.55
CA LEU A 220 6.36 23.06 -5.93
C LEU A 220 7.27 22.75 -4.74
N PRO A 221 6.90 21.85 -3.79
CA PRO A 221 7.82 21.39 -2.77
C PRO A 221 9.11 20.79 -3.33
N LEU A 222 9.01 19.98 -4.40
CA LEU A 222 10.15 19.29 -4.98
C LEU A 222 11.15 20.25 -5.66
N LEU A 223 10.64 21.25 -6.39
CA LEU A 223 11.48 22.17 -7.16
C LEU A 223 11.90 23.42 -6.38
N GLY A 224 11.03 23.90 -5.50
CA GLY A 224 11.18 25.18 -4.82
C GLY A 224 11.41 25.09 -3.31
N ALA A 225 11.34 23.89 -2.72
CA ALA A 225 11.37 23.68 -1.27
C ALA A 225 10.30 24.49 -0.50
N ILE A 226 9.23 24.92 -1.18
CA ILE A 226 8.10 25.64 -0.57
C ILE A 226 6.95 24.64 -0.40
N THR A 227 6.62 24.31 0.85
CA THR A 227 5.55 23.39 1.21
C THR A 227 4.25 24.13 1.52
N PHE A 228 3.30 24.10 0.58
CA PHE A 228 1.95 24.66 0.78
C PHE A 228 1.02 23.69 1.50
N ILE A 229 1.07 22.42 1.09
CA ILE A 229 0.24 21.34 1.64
C ILE A 229 1.21 20.29 2.18
N PRO A 230 1.22 20.03 3.50
CA PRO A 230 2.09 18.99 4.05
C PRO A 230 1.53 17.63 3.64
N LEU A 231 2.30 16.86 2.88
CA LEU A 231 2.00 15.46 2.57
C LEU A 231 2.83 14.55 3.48
N PRO A 232 2.32 13.36 3.86
CA PRO A 232 1.00 12.80 3.54
C PRO A 232 -0.17 13.32 4.40
N TRP A 233 0.12 13.94 5.55
CA TRP A 233 -0.88 14.51 6.46
C TRP A 233 -0.35 15.76 7.16
N VAL A 234 -1.27 16.61 7.63
CA VAL A 234 -0.96 17.63 8.63
C VAL A 234 -0.83 16.94 9.99
N ASP A 235 0.36 16.99 10.57
CA ASP A 235 0.59 16.51 11.94
C ASP A 235 0.15 17.57 12.96
N LEU A 236 -0.82 17.21 13.80
CA LEU A 236 -1.34 18.07 14.87
C LEU A 236 -0.78 17.69 16.25
N THR A 237 0.06 16.65 16.32
CA THR A 237 0.70 16.20 17.56
C THR A 237 1.45 17.34 18.27
N PRO A 238 2.26 18.19 17.59
CA PRO A 238 2.98 19.28 18.26
C PRO A 238 2.09 20.29 19.00
N TYR A 239 0.84 20.46 18.55
CA TYR A 239 -0.12 21.38 19.18
C TYR A 239 -0.94 20.71 20.28
N THR A 240 -1.13 19.39 20.18
CA THR A 240 -2.05 18.64 21.05
C THR A 240 -1.35 17.94 22.20
N ASP A 241 -0.05 17.65 22.08
CA ASP A 241 0.74 16.96 23.11
C ASP A 241 0.74 17.69 24.47
N SER A 242 0.63 19.03 24.45
CA SER A 242 0.54 19.83 25.68
C SER A 242 -0.79 19.68 26.44
N ILE A 243 -1.86 19.29 25.75
CA ILE A 243 -3.23 19.19 26.31
C ILE A 243 -3.58 17.72 26.57
N ILE A 244 -3.27 16.85 25.59
CA ILE A 244 -3.55 15.42 25.62
C ILE A 244 -2.25 14.69 25.26
N PRO A 245 -1.35 14.46 26.24
CA PRO A 245 -0.07 13.81 25.98
C PRO A 245 -0.23 12.47 25.26
N GLY A 246 0.51 12.29 24.18
CA GLY A 246 0.50 11.07 23.36
C GLY A 246 -0.73 10.85 22.48
N ALA A 247 -1.60 11.86 22.33
CA ALA A 247 -2.61 11.84 21.28
C ALA A 247 -1.95 11.96 19.90
N ILE A 248 -2.10 10.93 19.06
CA ILE A 248 -1.58 10.95 17.69
C ILE A 248 -2.70 11.44 16.77
N ILE A 249 -2.64 12.70 16.38
CA ILE A 249 -3.68 13.33 15.54
C ILE A 249 -3.06 13.82 14.24
N GLY A 250 -3.48 13.19 13.14
CA GLY A 250 -3.10 13.59 11.79
C GLY A 250 -4.33 13.76 10.91
N ILE A 251 -4.36 14.82 10.10
CA ILE A 251 -5.38 15.00 9.06
C ILE A 251 -4.74 14.70 7.72
N ALA A 252 -5.19 13.62 7.07
CA ALA A 252 -4.75 13.26 5.73
C ALA A 252 -5.00 14.42 4.77
N THR A 253 -3.97 14.82 4.04
CA THR A 253 -4.06 15.88 3.04
C THR A 253 -4.09 15.31 1.64
N ASP A 254 -3.66 14.07 1.43
CA ASP A 254 -3.63 13.46 0.11
C ASP A 254 -5.05 13.31 -0.48
N ALA A 255 -5.24 13.73 -1.73
CA ALA A 255 -6.55 13.76 -2.37
C ALA A 255 -7.20 12.36 -2.51
N PHE A 256 -6.38 11.30 -2.53
CA PHE A 256 -6.86 9.93 -2.64
C PHE A 256 -7.62 9.50 -1.38
N THR A 257 -7.09 9.76 -0.18
CA THR A 257 -7.77 9.46 1.09
C THR A 257 -9.12 10.17 1.19
N TRP A 258 -9.22 11.41 0.72
CA TRP A 258 -10.50 12.14 0.68
C TRP A 258 -11.48 11.50 -0.31
N ALA A 259 -11.03 11.12 -1.50
CA ALA A 259 -11.87 10.44 -2.48
C ALA A 259 -12.42 9.11 -1.93
N VAL A 260 -11.55 8.30 -1.31
CA VAL A 260 -11.93 7.05 -0.62
C VAL A 260 -12.95 7.32 0.48
N GLY A 261 -12.73 8.35 1.30
CA GLY A 261 -13.66 8.73 2.38
C GLY A 261 -15.06 9.10 1.90
N LEU A 262 -15.20 9.71 0.71
CA LEU A 262 -16.51 10.05 0.13
C LEU A 262 -17.30 8.83 -0.38
N ILE A 263 -16.61 7.70 -0.63
CA ILE A 263 -17.21 6.46 -1.12
C ILE A 263 -17.70 5.60 0.05
N VAL A 264 -16.99 5.64 1.18
CA VAL A 264 -17.30 4.82 2.34
C VAL A 264 -18.67 5.21 2.93
N PRO A 265 -19.55 4.23 3.20
CA PRO A 265 -20.83 4.51 3.84
C PRO A 265 -20.67 5.24 5.18
N PHE A 266 -21.55 6.21 5.46
CA PHE A 266 -21.44 7.06 6.65
C PHE A 266 -21.37 6.28 7.97
N SER A 267 -22.13 5.19 8.10
CA SER A 267 -22.11 4.33 9.30
C SER A 267 -20.74 3.68 9.53
N ALA A 268 -20.08 3.21 8.47
CA ALA A 268 -18.74 2.66 8.52
C ALA A 268 -17.73 3.77 8.83
N ALA A 269 -17.82 4.93 8.15
CA ALA A 269 -16.96 6.08 8.39
C ALA A 269 -17.05 6.58 9.85
N LEU A 270 -18.25 6.66 10.42
CA LEU A 270 -18.45 7.04 11.82
C LEU A 270 -17.82 6.02 12.78
N SER A 271 -18.00 4.73 12.51
CA SER A 271 -17.40 3.66 13.32
C SER A 271 -15.87 3.71 13.28
N MET A 272 -15.28 3.96 12.09
CA MET A 272 -13.85 4.16 11.92
C MET A 272 -13.35 5.41 12.67
N PHE A 273 -14.10 6.52 12.60
CA PHE A 273 -13.76 7.75 13.31
C PHE A 273 -13.78 7.56 14.84
N VAL A 274 -14.82 6.92 15.37
CA VAL A 274 -14.95 6.64 16.80
C VAL A 274 -13.85 5.68 17.26
N GLY A 275 -13.62 4.58 16.52
CA GLY A 275 -12.56 3.61 16.83
C GLY A 275 -11.17 4.23 16.80
N SER A 276 -10.88 5.05 15.78
CA SER A 276 -9.62 5.78 15.66
C SER A 276 -9.41 6.74 16.83
N THR A 277 -10.44 7.51 17.20
CA THR A 277 -10.39 8.44 18.34
C THR A 277 -10.17 7.69 19.66
N LEU A 278 -10.88 6.60 19.89
CA LEU A 278 -10.76 5.82 21.12
C LEU A 278 -9.37 5.19 21.28
N ILE A 279 -8.78 4.68 20.20
CA ILE A 279 -7.49 3.99 20.27
C ILE A 279 -6.33 5.00 20.25
N TRP A 280 -6.26 5.85 19.24
CA TRP A 280 -5.07 6.67 18.95
C TRP A 280 -4.98 7.95 19.78
N ILE A 281 -6.12 8.45 20.28
CA ILE A 281 -6.18 9.65 21.11
C ILE A 281 -6.36 9.25 22.57
N ILE A 282 -7.49 8.61 22.90
CA ILE A 282 -7.84 8.32 24.30
C ILE A 282 -7.01 7.17 24.85
N GLY A 283 -6.91 6.06 24.12
CA GLY A 283 -6.17 4.86 24.54
C GLY A 283 -4.70 5.19 24.80
N ASN A 284 -4.02 5.77 23.81
CA ASN A 284 -2.62 6.19 23.98
C ASN A 284 -2.42 7.16 25.17
N ASN A 285 -3.29 8.15 25.33
CA ASN A 285 -3.21 9.08 26.45
C ASN A 285 -3.35 8.38 27.81
N LEU A 286 -4.31 7.46 27.94
CA LEU A 286 -4.53 6.71 29.17
C LEU A 286 -3.34 5.79 29.48
N PHE A 287 -2.76 5.13 28.47
CA PHE A 287 -1.57 4.31 28.66
C PHE A 287 -0.37 5.11 29.17
N LEU A 288 -0.17 6.33 28.68
CA LEU A 288 0.96 7.16 29.09
C LEU A 288 0.75 7.87 30.44
N THR A 289 -0.49 8.26 30.76
CA THR A 289 -0.78 9.05 31.96
C THR A 289 -1.20 8.21 33.16
N THR A 290 -2.05 7.21 32.94
CA THR A 290 -2.75 6.47 34.01
C THR A 290 -2.16 5.07 34.19
N PHE A 291 -1.86 4.37 33.11
CA PHE A 291 -1.39 2.97 33.14
C PHE A 291 0.11 2.82 32.90
N ARG A 292 0.90 3.81 33.33
CA ARG A 292 2.35 3.84 33.07
C ARG A 292 3.12 2.64 33.65
N ASP A 293 2.59 2.04 34.72
CA ASP A 293 3.22 0.96 35.49
C ASP A 293 2.70 -0.44 35.12
N LEU A 294 1.83 -0.56 34.11
CA LEU A 294 1.39 -1.82 33.51
C LEU A 294 2.26 -2.20 32.32
#